data_AF-A0A2E7LA90-F1
#
_entry.id   AF-A0A2E7LA90-F1
#
_cell.length_a   1.000
_cell.length_b   1.000
_cell.length_c   1.000
_cell.angle_alpha   90.00
_cell.angle_beta   90.00
_cell.angle_gamma   90.00
#
_symmetry.space_group_name_H-M   'P 1'
#
loop_
_entity.id
_entity.type
_entity.pdbx_description
1 polymer ?
#
loop_
_entity_poly.entity_id
_entity_poly.type
_entity_poly.pdbx_seq_one_letter_code
_entity_poly.pdbx_strand_id
1 'polypeptide(L)'
;MCRCDGGCDAFSPLPAEGNTMEHLFVVDRLAELQTVPPDSGQYVQVAGYRQPGDGGGGLFRWTSQPAVANLGTVLASDHSEAGHWQRLYSGAINVRWFGASGDGRDDTAALQSALDTAAGGATVVVPSGVYRVGRPLKLHQGVALIGDGLGSVLQYDGPAATGCLQSHQPAKSWAFHVARLNIEVRTKAAYGIDLRGMSYSRFDDLHLHLRASNTSGFFGPGNGVSPYYNLFTACHIAGTSDWSTNQCVGFDFCSDAKEQRQSANSNSVIGGRISTCQIAVRCLGTGNMFYGQVLESGADGYVFDVPPGRLQDAQLGTSNDIIGCYSEHVERVIVQKHRSCFVNALLTMVTGYRQVFEAIDTTNCIVITSHDGSLPQSRSFVDRRIDFRQLEKGRSP
;
A
#
# COMPACT_ATOMS: atom_id res chain seq x y z
N MET A 1 3.84 65.02 74.71
CA MET A 1 2.79 65.86 74.09
C MET A 1 3.27 66.15 72.67
N CYS A 2 2.64 65.78 71.57
CA CYS A 2 1.27 65.37 71.20
C CYS A 2 1.38 64.25 70.13
N ARG A 3 0.65 63.13 70.21
CA ARG A 3 -0.72 62.87 69.72
C ARG A 3 -1.01 63.30 68.27
N CYS A 4 -1.09 62.25 67.43
CA CYS A 4 -1.94 61.92 66.27
C CYS A 4 -2.77 62.99 65.55
N ASP A 5 -2.80 62.90 64.21
CA ASP A 5 -3.97 62.63 63.34
C ASP A 5 -3.42 62.53 61.89
N GLY A 6 -3.82 61.70 60.95
CA GLY A 6 -4.97 60.82 60.75
C GLY A 6 -5.09 60.68 59.23
N GLY A 7 -4.84 59.49 58.69
CA GLY A 7 -4.84 59.22 57.25
C GLY A 7 -4.97 57.74 56.98
N CYS A 8 -6.22 57.25 57.00
CA CYS A 8 -6.58 55.90 56.61
C CYS A 8 -6.59 55.81 55.07
N ASP A 9 -5.46 55.45 54.46
CA ASP A 9 -5.48 54.88 53.12
C ASP A 9 -5.82 53.39 53.25
N ALA A 10 -7.05 53.06 52.86
CA ALA A 10 -7.53 51.70 52.76
C ALA A 10 -6.65 50.94 51.77
N PHE A 11 -5.87 49.98 52.28
CA PHE A 11 -5.34 48.90 51.46
C PHE A 11 -6.55 48.17 50.84
N SER A 12 -6.79 48.41 49.56
CA SER A 12 -7.61 47.51 48.74
C SER A 12 -7.01 46.10 48.87
N PRO A 13 -7.79 45.08 49.26
CA PRO A 13 -7.29 43.73 49.19
C PRO A 13 -6.99 43.43 47.71
N LEU A 14 -5.77 42.94 47.45
CA LEU A 14 -5.45 42.28 46.19
C LEU A 14 -6.60 41.31 45.88
N PRO A 15 -7.12 41.26 44.63
CA PRO A 15 -8.09 40.24 44.29
C PRO A 15 -7.45 38.90 44.63
N ALA A 16 -8.16 38.07 45.40
CA ALA A 16 -7.76 36.71 45.61
C ALA A 16 -7.63 36.08 44.22
N GLU A 17 -6.39 35.91 43.75
CA GLU A 17 -6.09 34.98 42.67
C GLU A 17 -6.44 33.61 43.23
N GLY A 18 -7.73 33.28 43.13
CA GLY A 18 -8.21 31.94 43.20
C GLY A 18 -7.42 31.20 42.13
N ASN A 19 -6.45 30.42 42.57
CA ASN A 19 -5.78 29.45 41.74
C ASN A 19 -6.88 28.44 41.35
N THR A 20 -7.66 28.78 40.32
CA THR A 20 -8.64 27.87 39.74
C THR A 20 -7.83 26.77 39.11
N MET A 21 -7.60 25.71 39.88
CA MET A 21 -7.35 24.40 39.30
C MET A 21 -8.52 24.15 38.36
N GLU A 22 -8.37 24.47 37.09
CA GLU A 22 -9.25 23.96 36.04
C GLU A 22 -9.11 22.45 36.12
N HIS A 23 -10.09 21.82 36.76
CA HIS A 23 -10.21 20.38 36.73
C HIS A 23 -10.39 20.00 35.26
N LEU A 24 -9.44 19.24 34.71
CA LEU A 24 -9.60 18.65 33.40
C LEU A 24 -10.88 17.81 33.43
N PHE A 25 -11.90 18.25 32.70
CA PHE A 25 -13.14 17.51 32.59
C PHE A 25 -12.88 16.26 31.73
N VAL A 26 -13.25 15.10 32.25
CA VAL A 26 -12.98 13.80 31.60
C VAL A 26 -14.30 13.09 31.33
N VAL A 27 -14.45 12.55 30.13
CA VAL A 27 -15.50 11.59 29.77
C VAL A 27 -14.88 10.26 29.34
N ASP A 28 -15.57 9.16 29.58
CA ASP A 28 -15.01 7.82 29.33
C ASP A 28 -15.02 7.49 27.84
N ARG A 29 -16.05 7.97 27.12
CA ARG A 29 -16.33 7.58 25.73
C ARG A 29 -16.54 8.81 24.86
N LEU A 30 -16.17 8.70 23.59
CA LEU A 30 -16.31 9.80 22.65
C LEU A 30 -17.77 10.25 22.46
N ALA A 31 -18.73 9.31 22.52
CA ALA A 31 -20.16 9.65 22.44
C ALA A 31 -20.64 10.53 23.60
N GLU A 32 -20.04 10.40 24.80
CA GLU A 32 -20.40 11.22 25.96
C GLU A 32 -19.99 12.68 25.78
N LEU A 33 -19.00 12.97 24.92
CA LEU A 33 -18.55 14.33 24.63
C LEU A 33 -19.67 15.19 24.00
N GLN A 34 -20.58 14.58 23.23
CA GLN A 34 -21.66 15.30 22.55
C GLN A 34 -22.64 15.92 23.55
N THR A 35 -22.79 15.31 24.73
CA THR A 35 -23.69 15.77 25.80
C THR A 35 -23.01 16.72 26.79
N VAL A 36 -21.73 17.06 26.58
CA VAL A 36 -21.01 18.03 27.42
C VAL A 36 -21.38 19.46 27.01
N PRO A 37 -21.90 20.29 27.93
CA PRO A 37 -22.15 21.70 27.66
C PRO A 37 -20.84 22.47 27.37
N PRO A 38 -20.78 23.32 26.33
CA PRO A 38 -19.58 24.08 25.98
C PRO A 38 -19.00 24.99 27.08
N ASP A 39 -19.85 25.42 28.01
CA ASP A 39 -19.53 26.26 29.16
C ASP A 39 -19.02 25.45 30.38
N SER A 40 -19.11 24.11 30.34
CA SER A 40 -18.56 23.22 31.38
C SER A 40 -17.03 23.12 31.35
N GLY A 41 -16.39 23.69 30.32
CA GLY A 41 -14.94 23.78 30.17
C GLY A 41 -14.54 23.90 28.70
N GLN A 42 -13.55 24.73 28.37
CA GLN A 42 -13.09 24.87 26.97
C GLN A 42 -12.42 23.61 26.43
N TYR A 43 -11.92 22.75 27.32
CA TYR A 43 -11.17 21.53 26.99
C TYR A 43 -11.74 20.33 27.73
N VAL A 44 -11.90 19.22 27.02
CA VAL A 44 -12.40 17.95 27.56
C VAL A 44 -11.47 16.82 27.13
N GLN A 45 -11.05 16.01 28.10
CA GLN A 45 -10.31 14.79 27.84
C GLN A 45 -11.28 13.62 27.64
N VAL A 46 -11.12 12.89 26.55
CA VAL A 46 -11.87 11.66 26.28
C VAL A 46 -10.94 10.47 26.52
N ALA A 47 -11.37 9.48 27.32
CA ALA A 47 -10.54 8.32 27.64
C ALA A 47 -10.48 7.27 26.50
N GLY A 48 -11.50 7.19 25.66
CA GLY A 48 -11.57 6.25 24.52
C GLY A 48 -12.71 6.55 23.54
N TYR A 49 -12.75 5.85 22.41
CA TYR A 49 -13.87 5.95 21.46
C TYR A 49 -15.13 5.28 22.01
N ARG A 50 -15.04 3.99 22.31
CA ARG A 50 -16.10 3.15 22.89
C ARG A 50 -15.87 2.88 24.38
N GLN A 51 -14.61 2.74 24.78
CA GLN A 51 -14.22 2.44 26.16
C GLN A 51 -12.85 3.03 26.49
N PRO A 52 -12.59 3.41 27.75
CA PRO A 52 -11.30 3.92 28.17
C PRO A 52 -10.13 3.06 27.69
N GLY A 53 -9.12 3.70 27.09
CA GLY A 53 -7.88 3.02 26.68
C GLY A 53 -7.93 2.27 25.33
N ASP A 54 -9.02 2.35 24.57
CA ASP A 54 -9.12 1.72 23.24
C ASP A 54 -8.30 2.43 22.13
N GLY A 55 -7.53 3.46 22.48
CA GLY A 55 -6.71 4.26 21.56
C GLY A 55 -7.50 5.30 20.75
N GLY A 56 -8.81 5.40 20.95
CA GLY A 56 -9.70 6.36 20.32
C GLY A 56 -9.91 7.66 21.10
N GLY A 57 -9.42 7.73 22.34
CA GLY A 57 -9.50 8.92 23.20
C GLY A 57 -8.59 10.07 22.75
N GLY A 58 -8.60 11.17 23.49
CA GLY A 58 -7.79 12.36 23.20
C GLY A 58 -8.34 13.63 23.82
N LEU A 59 -7.61 14.74 23.66
CA LEU A 59 -8.03 16.06 24.12
C LEU A 59 -8.88 16.74 23.03
N PHE A 60 -9.99 17.34 23.44
CA PHE A 60 -10.89 18.09 22.58
C PHE A 60 -11.06 19.51 23.11
N ARG A 61 -11.24 20.47 22.20
CA ARG A 61 -11.63 21.84 22.55
C ARG A 61 -12.97 22.21 21.93
N TRP A 62 -13.74 23.04 22.61
CA TRP A 62 -14.90 23.69 22.01
C TRP A 62 -14.44 24.77 21.02
N THR A 63 -15.11 24.87 19.87
CA THR A 63 -14.90 25.96 18.93
C THR A 63 -16.16 26.28 18.15
N SER A 64 -16.33 27.54 17.73
CA SER A 64 -17.40 28.02 16.86
C SER A 64 -16.98 28.16 15.40
N GLN A 65 -15.78 27.71 15.03
CA GLN A 65 -15.34 27.70 13.64
C GLN A 65 -16.16 26.66 12.86
N PRO A 66 -16.51 26.91 11.59
CA PRO A 66 -17.27 25.94 10.81
C PRO A 66 -16.43 24.69 10.51
N ALA A 67 -16.98 23.51 10.81
CA ALA A 67 -16.44 22.23 10.36
C ALA A 67 -17.55 21.19 10.20
N VAL A 68 -17.28 20.14 9.43
CA VAL A 68 -18.22 19.02 9.24
C VAL A 68 -17.89 17.91 10.22
N ALA A 69 -18.88 17.49 11.01
CA ALA A 69 -18.70 16.38 11.95
C ALA A 69 -18.34 15.09 11.19
N ASN A 70 -17.33 14.38 11.71
CA ASN A 70 -16.83 13.14 11.14
C ASN A 70 -16.67 12.02 12.19
N LEU A 71 -17.22 12.25 13.39
CA LEU A 71 -17.22 11.32 14.51
C LEU A 71 -15.81 10.89 14.95
N GLY A 72 -14.79 11.69 14.69
CA GLY A 72 -13.42 11.37 15.12
C GLY A 72 -12.56 12.59 15.45
N THR A 73 -12.39 13.51 14.50
CA THR A 73 -11.66 14.77 14.75
C THR A 73 -12.60 15.95 14.99
N VAL A 74 -13.84 15.86 14.52
CA VAL A 74 -14.89 16.88 14.68
C VAL A 74 -16.15 16.19 15.16
N LEU A 75 -16.67 16.63 16.30
CA LEU A 75 -17.89 16.10 16.93
C LEU A 75 -18.91 17.20 17.17
N ALA A 76 -20.12 17.00 16.65
CA ALA A 76 -21.25 17.88 16.95
C ALA A 76 -21.63 17.81 18.44
N SER A 77 -22.18 18.90 18.97
CA SER A 77 -22.74 18.96 20.32
C SER A 77 -24.25 18.88 20.28
N ASP A 78 -24.83 18.20 21.26
CA ASP A 78 -26.28 18.12 21.46
C ASP A 78 -26.84 19.40 22.11
N HIS A 79 -25.96 20.29 22.59
CA HIS A 79 -26.34 21.54 23.27
C HIS A 79 -26.32 22.77 22.37
N SER A 80 -25.54 22.75 21.29
CA SER A 80 -25.40 23.90 20.40
C SER A 80 -25.00 23.51 18.98
N GLU A 81 -25.74 24.05 18.01
CA GLU A 81 -25.38 23.99 16.58
C GLU A 81 -24.37 25.08 16.17
N ALA A 82 -24.06 26.02 17.08
CA ALA A 82 -23.16 27.15 16.79
C ALA A 82 -21.66 26.80 16.90
N GLY A 83 -21.34 25.54 17.20
CA GLY A 83 -19.98 25.07 17.34
C GLY A 83 -19.87 23.55 17.43
N HIS A 84 -18.67 23.06 17.70
CA HIS A 84 -18.36 21.64 17.78
C HIS A 84 -17.17 21.39 18.71
N TRP A 85 -17.03 20.14 19.12
CA TRP A 85 -15.84 19.63 19.77
C TRP A 85 -14.79 19.23 18.74
N GLN A 86 -13.65 19.91 18.76
CA GLN A 86 -12.53 19.69 17.86
C GLN A 86 -11.42 18.93 18.58
N ARG A 87 -11.04 17.76 18.06
CA ARG A 87 -9.86 17.02 18.54
C ARG A 87 -8.61 17.88 18.36
N LEU A 88 -7.81 17.97 19.41
CA LEU A 88 -6.47 18.54 19.37
C LEU A 88 -5.47 17.43 19.09
N TYR A 89 -4.81 17.51 17.94
CA TYR A 89 -3.80 16.56 17.52
C TYR A 89 -2.79 17.22 16.57
N SER A 90 -1.63 16.61 16.46
CA SER A 90 -0.59 16.93 15.47
C SER A 90 -0.02 15.64 14.92
N GLY A 91 0.39 15.62 13.65
CA GLY A 91 0.94 14.43 13.02
C GLY A 91 -0.14 13.53 12.42
N ALA A 92 0.05 12.21 12.54
CA ALA A 92 -0.78 11.24 11.84
C ALA A 92 -2.19 11.10 12.41
N ILE A 93 -3.13 10.76 11.52
CA ILE A 93 -4.52 10.46 11.84
C ILE A 93 -4.63 8.98 12.19
N ASN A 94 -5.11 8.66 13.40
CA ASN A 94 -5.28 7.27 13.83
C ASN A 94 -6.68 6.75 13.49
N VAL A 95 -6.77 5.59 12.84
CA VAL A 95 -8.07 4.96 12.50
C VAL A 95 -8.95 4.67 13.72
N ARG A 96 -8.34 4.43 14.90
CA ARG A 96 -9.06 4.22 16.17
C ARG A 96 -9.85 5.45 16.60
N TRP A 97 -9.46 6.65 16.19
CA TRP A 97 -10.21 7.89 16.47
C TRP A 97 -11.57 7.92 15.79
N PHE A 98 -11.79 7.09 14.77
CA PHE A 98 -13.05 6.98 14.02
C PHE A 98 -13.82 5.72 14.39
N GLY A 99 -13.37 5.00 15.43
CA GLY A 99 -14.03 3.80 15.92
C GLY A 99 -13.56 2.52 15.26
N ALA A 100 -12.43 2.51 14.55
CA ALA A 100 -11.85 1.26 14.06
C ALA A 100 -11.36 0.45 15.28
N SER A 101 -11.99 -0.71 15.50
CA SER A 101 -11.76 -1.57 16.65
C SER A 101 -10.48 -2.41 16.50
N GLY A 102 -10.22 -2.96 15.32
CA GLY A 102 -9.13 -3.90 15.10
C GLY A 102 -9.34 -5.24 15.84
N ASP A 103 -10.59 -5.59 16.17
CA ASP A 103 -10.95 -6.79 16.93
C ASP A 103 -11.56 -7.91 16.06
N GLY A 104 -11.53 -7.75 14.73
CA GLY A 104 -12.13 -8.65 13.76
C GLY A 104 -13.56 -8.30 13.34
N ARG A 105 -14.13 -7.20 13.85
CA ARG A 105 -15.40 -6.64 13.35
C ARG A 105 -15.19 -5.83 12.07
N ASP A 106 -16.31 -5.45 11.45
CA ASP A 106 -16.31 -4.58 10.28
C ASP A 106 -15.89 -3.16 10.68
N ASP A 107 -14.68 -2.77 10.25
CA ASP A 107 -14.09 -1.46 10.50
C ASP A 107 -14.10 -0.59 9.24
N THR A 108 -14.75 -1.03 8.17
CA THR A 108 -14.73 -0.38 6.85
C THR A 108 -15.10 1.09 6.90
N ALA A 109 -16.15 1.45 7.64
CA ALA A 109 -16.61 2.83 7.74
C ALA A 109 -15.59 3.71 8.49
N ALA A 110 -15.07 3.23 9.61
CA ALA A 110 -14.11 3.96 10.43
C ALA A 110 -12.78 4.18 9.68
N LEU A 111 -12.28 3.15 9.01
CA LEU A 111 -11.09 3.22 8.16
C LEU A 111 -11.28 4.24 7.03
N GLN A 112 -12.43 4.22 6.36
CA GLN A 112 -12.71 5.17 5.29
C GLN A 112 -12.81 6.61 5.82
N SER A 113 -13.47 6.84 6.95
CA SER A 113 -13.56 8.18 7.56
C SER A 113 -12.19 8.76 7.94
N ALA A 114 -11.26 7.90 8.39
CA ALA A 114 -9.88 8.32 8.63
C ALA A 114 -9.17 8.73 7.33
N LEU A 115 -9.32 7.94 6.26
CA LEU A 115 -8.77 8.25 4.94
C LEU A 115 -9.37 9.53 4.33
N ASP A 116 -10.67 9.74 4.50
CA ASP A 116 -11.36 10.95 4.02
C ASP A 116 -10.90 12.20 4.79
N THR A 117 -10.66 12.07 6.10
CA THR A 117 -10.06 13.15 6.89
C THR A 117 -8.64 13.49 6.44
N ALA A 118 -7.94 12.52 5.83
CA ALA A 118 -6.59 12.68 5.30
C ALA A 118 -6.53 13.22 3.86
N ALA A 119 -7.66 13.61 3.25
CA ALA A 119 -7.74 13.98 1.83
C ALA A 119 -6.77 15.10 1.37
N GLY A 120 -6.23 15.88 2.30
CA GLY A 120 -5.16 16.86 2.05
C GLY A 120 -3.73 16.27 1.94
N GLY A 121 -3.57 14.95 1.84
CA GLY A 121 -2.27 14.29 1.77
C GLY A 121 -1.64 14.00 3.14
N ALA A 122 -2.48 13.75 4.16
CA ALA A 122 -1.98 13.43 5.50
C ALA A 122 -1.59 11.95 5.64
N THR A 123 -0.88 11.64 6.73
CA THR A 123 -0.60 10.24 7.11
C THR A 123 -1.75 9.68 7.94
N VAL A 124 -2.21 8.49 7.58
CA VAL A 124 -3.15 7.66 8.35
C VAL A 124 -2.39 6.46 8.91
N VAL A 125 -2.51 6.23 10.22
CA VAL A 125 -1.93 5.05 10.88
C VAL A 125 -2.99 4.01 11.19
N VAL A 126 -2.65 2.74 10.90
CA VAL A 126 -3.44 1.54 11.20
C VAL A 126 -2.68 0.74 12.26
N PRO A 127 -2.92 0.97 13.55
CA PRO A 127 -2.24 0.21 14.59
C PRO A 127 -2.46 -1.31 14.46
N SER A 128 -1.64 -2.10 15.14
CA SER A 128 -1.82 -3.56 15.17
C SER A 128 -3.23 -3.95 15.62
N GLY A 129 -3.84 -4.87 14.88
CA GLY A 129 -5.23 -5.31 15.02
C GLY A 129 -5.71 -6.04 13.76
N VAL A 130 -6.86 -6.69 13.85
CA VAL A 130 -7.53 -7.34 12.73
C VAL A 130 -8.75 -6.51 12.34
N TYR A 131 -8.71 -5.93 11.13
CA TYR A 131 -9.73 -5.03 10.62
C TYR A 131 -10.45 -5.72 9.47
N ARG A 132 -11.76 -6.00 9.58
CA ARG A 132 -12.51 -6.49 8.43
C ARG A 132 -12.91 -5.32 7.52
N VAL A 133 -12.73 -5.54 6.23
CA VAL A 133 -12.95 -4.55 5.18
C VAL A 133 -13.91 -5.15 4.14
N GLY A 134 -15.16 -4.72 4.17
CA GLY A 134 -16.24 -5.23 3.30
C GLY A 134 -16.40 -4.48 1.97
N ARG A 135 -15.70 -3.37 1.77
CA ARG A 135 -15.67 -2.63 0.50
C ARG A 135 -14.31 -1.96 0.29
N PRO A 136 -13.94 -1.61 -0.95
CA PRO A 136 -12.67 -0.95 -1.22
C PRO A 136 -12.44 0.30 -0.35
N LEU A 137 -11.27 0.39 0.27
CA LEU A 137 -10.79 1.61 0.91
C LEU A 137 -10.20 2.54 -0.14
N LYS A 138 -10.67 3.78 -0.12
CA LYS A 138 -10.34 4.80 -1.10
C LYS A 138 -9.30 5.75 -0.54
N LEU A 139 -8.10 5.70 -1.11
CA LEU A 139 -6.99 6.57 -0.74
C LEU A 139 -7.05 7.85 -1.56
N HIS A 140 -6.95 9.00 -0.90
CA HIS A 140 -6.85 10.30 -1.56
C HIS A 140 -5.41 10.61 -1.97
N GLN A 141 -5.25 11.51 -2.92
CA GLN A 141 -3.95 11.92 -3.43
C GLN A 141 -2.99 12.34 -2.31
N GLY A 142 -1.76 11.84 -2.34
CA GLY A 142 -0.72 12.18 -1.38
C GLY A 142 -0.86 11.53 -0.01
N VAL A 143 -1.91 10.73 0.23
CA VAL A 143 -2.10 10.03 1.52
C VAL A 143 -1.00 8.98 1.71
N ALA A 144 -0.48 8.93 2.94
CA ALA A 144 0.34 7.83 3.42
C ALA A 144 -0.50 6.93 4.36
N LEU A 145 -0.66 5.64 4.05
CA LEU A 145 -1.33 4.66 4.89
C LEU A 145 -0.29 3.71 5.49
N ILE A 146 -0.07 3.80 6.80
CA ILE A 146 1.04 3.13 7.48
C ILE A 146 0.51 2.23 8.59
N GLY A 147 0.90 0.96 8.58
CA GLY A 147 0.66 0.05 9.70
C GLY A 147 1.88 -0.19 10.58
N ASP A 148 1.74 -1.15 11.49
CA ASP A 148 2.79 -1.60 12.41
C ASP A 148 3.55 -2.84 11.87
N GLY A 149 3.22 -3.30 10.67
CA GLY A 149 3.80 -4.48 10.01
C GLY A 149 2.77 -5.60 9.91
N LEU A 150 3.23 -6.85 10.09
CA LEU A 150 2.38 -8.05 10.03
C LEU A 150 1.17 -8.03 10.99
N GLY A 151 1.24 -7.26 12.08
CA GLY A 151 0.17 -7.12 13.07
C GLY A 151 -0.99 -6.22 12.64
N SER A 152 -0.82 -5.38 11.61
CA SER A 152 -1.88 -4.52 11.07
C SER A 152 -2.58 -5.25 9.91
N VAL A 153 -3.57 -6.07 10.24
CA VAL A 153 -4.21 -7.00 9.32
C VAL A 153 -5.50 -6.41 8.74
N LEU A 154 -5.53 -6.18 7.43
CA LEU A 154 -6.73 -5.84 6.67
C LEU A 154 -7.29 -7.12 6.04
N GLN A 155 -8.43 -7.61 6.54
CA GLN A 155 -9.12 -8.76 5.98
C GLN A 155 -10.18 -8.32 4.98
N TYR A 156 -9.88 -8.48 3.70
CA TYR A 156 -10.72 -7.98 2.62
C TYR A 156 -11.75 -9.01 2.15
N ASP A 157 -13.02 -8.70 2.39
CA ASP A 157 -14.20 -9.47 1.95
C ASP A 157 -15.05 -8.69 0.93
N GLY A 158 -14.47 -7.66 0.31
CA GLY A 158 -15.20 -6.84 -0.67
C GLY A 158 -15.50 -7.56 -1.98
N PRO A 159 -16.16 -6.88 -2.93
CA PRO A 159 -16.59 -7.49 -4.19
C PRO A 159 -15.44 -8.04 -5.03
N ALA A 160 -15.76 -9.04 -5.86
CA ALA A 160 -14.87 -9.47 -6.95
C ALA A 160 -14.51 -8.29 -7.88
N ALA A 161 -13.37 -8.40 -8.58
CA ALA A 161 -12.83 -7.39 -9.48
C ALA A 161 -12.59 -6.01 -8.82
N THR A 162 -12.36 -6.01 -7.51
CA THR A 162 -11.98 -4.82 -6.74
C THR A 162 -10.84 -5.14 -5.77
N GLY A 163 -9.97 -4.15 -5.51
CA GLY A 163 -8.91 -4.24 -4.51
C GLY A 163 -9.32 -3.74 -3.12
N CYS A 164 -8.66 -4.27 -2.08
CA CYS A 164 -8.78 -3.76 -0.71
C CYS A 164 -8.42 -2.27 -0.63
N LEU A 165 -7.31 -1.89 -1.24
CA LEU A 165 -6.87 -0.50 -1.37
C LEU A 165 -6.99 -0.06 -2.83
N GLN A 166 -7.51 1.15 -3.06
CA GLN A 166 -7.63 1.75 -4.39
C GLN A 166 -7.48 3.26 -4.32
N SER A 167 -7.09 3.88 -5.44
CA SER A 167 -7.25 5.33 -5.59
C SER A 167 -8.72 5.74 -5.43
N HIS A 168 -8.96 6.82 -4.67
CA HIS A 168 -10.29 7.42 -4.51
C HIS A 168 -10.86 7.87 -5.85
N GLN A 169 -10.02 8.46 -6.69
CA GLN A 169 -10.36 8.85 -8.04
C GLN A 169 -9.17 8.53 -8.96
N PRO A 170 -9.27 7.49 -9.81
CA PRO A 170 -8.21 7.16 -10.73
C PRO A 170 -7.89 8.33 -11.66
N ALA A 171 -6.69 8.91 -11.50
CA ALA A 171 -6.21 10.04 -12.26
C ALA A 171 -4.74 9.83 -12.62
N LYS A 172 -4.26 10.54 -13.65
CA LYS A 172 -2.84 10.49 -14.03
C LYS A 172 -1.99 11.12 -12.93
N SER A 173 -0.82 10.53 -12.68
CA SER A 173 0.21 11.09 -11.80
C SER A 173 -0.20 11.26 -10.33
N TRP A 174 -1.14 10.44 -9.84
CA TRP A 174 -1.52 10.42 -8.44
C TRP A 174 -0.61 9.48 -7.64
N ALA A 175 -0.05 9.99 -6.55
CA ALA A 175 1.00 9.35 -5.76
C ALA A 175 0.51 9.05 -4.34
N PHE A 176 0.90 7.88 -3.85
CA PHE A 176 0.51 7.36 -2.54
C PHE A 176 1.71 6.74 -1.85
N HIS A 177 1.63 6.60 -0.53
CA HIS A 177 2.58 5.78 0.22
C HIS A 177 1.80 4.76 1.04
N VAL A 178 2.05 3.47 0.85
CA VAL A 178 1.42 2.40 1.63
C VAL A 178 2.51 1.53 2.20
N ALA A 179 2.58 1.40 3.53
CA ALA A 179 3.63 0.61 4.14
C ALA A 179 3.20 -0.16 5.38
N ARG A 180 3.93 -1.25 5.65
CA ARG A 180 3.84 -2.01 6.91
C ARG A 180 2.44 -2.53 7.21
N LEU A 181 1.79 -3.12 6.20
CA LEU A 181 0.46 -3.70 6.32
C LEU A 181 0.46 -5.18 5.92
N ASN A 182 -0.44 -5.92 6.54
CA ASN A 182 -0.80 -7.27 6.16
C ASN A 182 -2.21 -7.25 5.53
N ILE A 183 -2.35 -7.63 4.26
CA ILE A 183 -3.62 -7.63 3.55
C ILE A 183 -3.98 -9.08 3.21
N GLU A 184 -5.10 -9.56 3.75
CA GLU A 184 -5.66 -10.87 3.41
C GLU A 184 -6.81 -10.71 2.40
N VAL A 185 -6.61 -11.22 1.19
CA VAL A 185 -7.62 -11.15 0.11
C VAL A 185 -8.46 -12.42 0.13
N ARG A 186 -9.69 -12.33 0.65
CA ARG A 186 -10.53 -13.51 0.92
C ARG A 186 -11.65 -13.72 -0.10
N THR A 187 -11.95 -12.73 -0.91
CA THR A 187 -12.93 -12.86 -2.00
C THR A 187 -12.27 -13.39 -3.27
N LYS A 188 -12.86 -14.42 -3.89
CA LYS A 188 -12.45 -14.91 -5.22
C LYS A 188 -12.45 -13.76 -6.23
N ALA A 189 -11.44 -13.69 -7.09
CA ALA A 189 -11.32 -12.65 -8.11
C ALA A 189 -11.12 -11.21 -7.59
N ALA A 190 -10.81 -11.03 -6.30
CA ALA A 190 -10.46 -9.74 -5.72
C ALA A 190 -8.95 -9.48 -5.69
N TYR A 191 -8.56 -8.27 -5.32
CA TYR A 191 -7.17 -7.84 -5.30
C TYR A 191 -6.74 -7.35 -3.92
N GLY A 192 -5.45 -7.41 -3.62
CA GLY A 192 -4.88 -6.71 -2.48
C GLY A 192 -4.91 -5.21 -2.73
N ILE A 193 -4.18 -4.76 -3.74
CA ILE A 193 -4.11 -3.35 -4.13
C ILE A 193 -4.46 -3.20 -5.61
N ASP A 194 -5.40 -2.32 -5.88
CA ASP A 194 -5.78 -1.90 -7.23
C ASP A 194 -5.02 -0.63 -7.60
N LEU A 195 -4.04 -0.79 -8.48
CA LEU A 195 -3.10 0.26 -8.85
C LEU A 195 -3.67 1.24 -9.89
N ARG A 196 -4.94 1.14 -10.27
CA ARG A 196 -5.56 2.08 -11.21
C ARG A 196 -5.45 3.52 -10.70
N GLY A 197 -4.78 4.37 -11.48
CA GLY A 197 -4.52 5.76 -11.11
C GLY A 197 -3.51 5.94 -9.98
N MET A 198 -2.62 4.97 -9.75
CA MET A 198 -1.54 5.05 -8.76
C MET A 198 -0.18 5.05 -9.50
N SER A 199 0.44 6.22 -9.63
CA SER A 199 1.73 6.45 -10.26
C SER A 199 2.66 7.24 -9.33
N TYR A 200 3.97 7.11 -9.47
CA TYR A 200 4.95 7.73 -8.54
C TYR A 200 4.72 7.34 -7.07
N SER A 201 4.03 6.22 -6.85
CA SER A 201 3.64 5.73 -5.53
C SER A 201 4.72 4.82 -4.95
N ARG A 202 4.69 4.70 -3.64
CA ARG A 202 5.63 3.88 -2.88
C ARG A 202 4.89 2.84 -2.05
N PHE A 203 5.33 1.59 -2.15
CA PHE A 203 4.80 0.45 -1.42
C PHE A 203 5.95 -0.24 -0.70
N ASP A 204 5.99 -0.18 0.64
CA ASP A 204 7.13 -0.70 1.41
C ASP A 204 6.68 -1.71 2.48
N ASP A 205 7.36 -2.85 2.57
CA ASP A 205 7.14 -3.83 3.65
C ASP A 205 5.66 -4.25 3.76
N LEU A 206 5.11 -4.72 2.64
CA LEU A 206 3.73 -5.19 2.55
C LEU A 206 3.68 -6.71 2.50
N HIS A 207 2.72 -7.29 3.21
CA HIS A 207 2.41 -8.71 3.13
C HIS A 207 1.02 -8.91 2.55
N LEU A 208 0.94 -9.49 1.36
CA LEU A 208 -0.33 -9.77 0.68
C LEU A 208 -0.58 -11.28 0.67
N HIS A 209 -1.58 -11.69 1.42
CA HIS A 209 -1.98 -13.07 1.52
C HIS A 209 -3.26 -13.33 0.72
N LEU A 210 -3.10 -14.04 -0.39
CA LEU A 210 -4.18 -14.39 -1.30
C LEU A 210 -4.86 -15.67 -0.77
N ARG A 211 -6.03 -15.49 -0.16
CA ARG A 211 -6.78 -16.57 0.53
C ARG A 211 -7.90 -17.17 -0.33
N ALA A 212 -8.07 -16.70 -1.55
CA ALA A 212 -9.06 -17.20 -2.50
C ALA A 212 -8.48 -17.31 -3.91
N SER A 213 -9.11 -18.13 -4.75
CA SER A 213 -8.67 -18.32 -6.13
C SER A 213 -8.89 -17.09 -7.02
N ASN A 214 -8.16 -17.04 -8.13
CA ASN A 214 -8.20 -15.97 -9.12
C ASN A 214 -7.91 -14.57 -8.54
N THR A 215 -7.17 -14.49 -7.44
CA THR A 215 -6.86 -13.21 -6.78
C THR A 215 -5.50 -12.68 -7.20
N SER A 216 -5.31 -11.36 -7.08
CA SER A 216 -4.03 -10.73 -7.36
C SER A 216 -3.51 -9.94 -6.17
N GLY A 217 -2.20 -9.97 -5.92
CA GLY A 217 -1.57 -9.12 -4.89
C GLY A 217 -1.68 -7.66 -5.29
N PHE A 218 -0.96 -7.29 -6.35
CA PHE A 218 -1.05 -6.00 -7.00
C PHE A 218 -1.71 -6.16 -8.36
N PHE A 219 -2.85 -5.51 -8.56
CA PHE A 219 -3.57 -5.50 -9.83
C PHE A 219 -3.39 -4.14 -10.50
N GLY A 220 -2.66 -4.11 -11.62
CA GLY A 220 -2.30 -2.87 -12.31
C GLY A 220 -2.66 -2.88 -13.80
N PRO A 221 -3.96 -2.78 -14.14
CA PRO A 221 -4.38 -2.71 -15.53
C PRO A 221 -3.99 -1.35 -16.11
N GLY A 222 -3.48 -1.33 -17.34
CA GLY A 222 -3.27 -0.05 -18.02
C GLY A 222 -4.50 0.43 -18.77
N ASN A 223 -5.15 1.50 -18.30
CA ASN A 223 -6.48 1.97 -18.72
C ASN A 223 -6.54 3.49 -19.00
N GLY A 224 -5.46 4.10 -19.49
CA GLY A 224 -5.36 5.56 -19.66
C GLY A 224 -4.94 6.32 -18.39
N VAL A 225 -5.04 5.69 -17.22
CA VAL A 225 -4.50 6.13 -15.91
C VAL A 225 -3.61 5.05 -15.29
N SER A 226 -2.85 4.40 -16.16
CA SER A 226 -2.01 3.23 -15.84
C SER A 226 -0.95 3.52 -14.76
N PRO A 227 -0.61 2.52 -13.94
CA PRO A 227 0.35 2.67 -12.86
C PRO A 227 1.79 2.74 -13.36
N TYR A 228 2.38 3.92 -13.29
CA TYR A 228 3.72 4.21 -13.79
C TYR A 228 4.66 4.70 -12.69
N TYR A 229 5.94 4.36 -12.82
CA TYR A 229 7.00 4.93 -11.98
C TYR A 229 6.84 4.65 -10.48
N ASN A 230 6.18 3.56 -10.11
CA ASN A 230 6.04 3.16 -8.72
C ASN A 230 7.29 2.43 -8.22
N LEU A 231 7.52 2.53 -6.92
CA LEU A 231 8.55 1.78 -6.20
C LEU A 231 7.90 0.81 -5.22
N PHE A 232 8.22 -0.47 -5.36
CA PHE A 232 7.83 -1.53 -4.43
C PHE A 232 9.09 -2.03 -3.74
N THR A 233 9.15 -1.98 -2.40
CA THR A 233 10.26 -2.55 -1.63
C THR A 233 9.75 -3.57 -0.63
N ALA A 234 10.43 -4.72 -0.54
CA ALA A 234 10.09 -5.79 0.41
C ALA A 234 8.59 -6.16 0.43
N CYS A 235 7.96 -6.23 -0.75
CA CYS A 235 6.57 -6.63 -0.87
C CYS A 235 6.47 -8.16 -1.03
N HIS A 236 5.91 -8.82 -0.03
CA HIS A 236 5.75 -10.27 0.05
C HIS A 236 4.33 -10.68 -0.36
N ILE A 237 4.20 -11.69 -1.21
CA ILE A 237 2.90 -12.18 -1.69
C ILE A 237 2.85 -13.70 -1.55
N ALA A 238 1.76 -14.22 -1.00
CA ALA A 238 1.55 -15.66 -0.87
C ALA A 238 0.18 -16.06 -1.42
N GLY A 239 0.18 -16.91 -2.45
CA GLY A 239 -1.00 -17.60 -2.96
C GLY A 239 -1.54 -18.69 -2.02
N THR A 240 -2.56 -19.41 -2.46
CA THR A 240 -3.06 -20.59 -1.73
C THR A 240 -2.15 -21.81 -1.98
N SER A 241 -2.22 -22.84 -1.13
CA SER A 241 -1.30 -23.99 -1.18
C SER A 241 -1.29 -24.77 -2.50
N ASP A 242 -2.39 -24.76 -3.27
CA ASP A 242 -2.46 -25.40 -4.59
C ASP A 242 -2.27 -24.37 -5.72
N TRP A 243 -1.01 -24.02 -5.99
CA TRP A 243 -0.65 -23.09 -7.07
C TRP A 243 -1.02 -23.60 -8.46
N SER A 244 -1.25 -24.90 -8.64
CA SER A 244 -1.56 -25.48 -9.95
C SER A 244 -2.95 -25.09 -10.44
N THR A 245 -3.89 -24.88 -9.53
CA THR A 245 -5.29 -24.54 -9.86
C THR A 245 -5.77 -23.19 -9.30
N ASN A 246 -5.02 -22.54 -8.41
CA ASN A 246 -5.54 -21.38 -7.68
C ASN A 246 -5.70 -20.09 -8.51
N GLN A 247 -5.10 -20.00 -9.70
CA GLN A 247 -5.16 -18.80 -10.55
C GLN A 247 -4.69 -17.50 -9.86
N CYS A 248 -3.92 -17.61 -8.78
CA CYS A 248 -3.42 -16.46 -8.05
C CYS A 248 -2.24 -15.82 -8.80
N VAL A 249 -2.21 -14.49 -8.85
CA VAL A 249 -1.13 -13.73 -9.47
C VAL A 249 -0.48 -12.79 -8.47
N GLY A 250 0.85 -12.77 -8.37
CA GLY A 250 1.53 -11.86 -7.45
C GLY A 250 1.39 -10.40 -7.89
N PHE A 251 2.18 -10.02 -8.90
CA PHE A 251 2.04 -8.76 -9.63
C PHE A 251 1.32 -9.03 -10.95
N ASP A 252 0.12 -8.49 -11.09
CA ASP A 252 -0.70 -8.62 -12.30
C ASP A 252 -0.72 -7.28 -13.06
N PHE A 253 0.37 -7.03 -13.79
CA PHE A 253 0.51 -5.88 -14.68
C PHE A 253 -0.06 -6.26 -16.04
N CYS A 254 -1.40 -6.29 -16.10
CA CYS A 254 -2.17 -6.65 -17.29
C CYS A 254 -2.64 -5.40 -18.06
N SER A 255 -3.33 -5.62 -19.17
CA SER A 255 -3.99 -4.56 -19.91
C SER A 255 -5.43 -4.33 -19.42
N ASP A 256 -5.96 -3.12 -19.59
CA ASP A 256 -7.38 -2.91 -19.33
C ASP A 256 -8.27 -3.66 -20.31
N ALA A 257 -9.50 -3.96 -19.89
CA ALA A 257 -10.42 -4.75 -20.71
C ALA A 257 -10.98 -3.99 -21.94
N LYS A 258 -10.95 -2.66 -21.96
CA LYS A 258 -11.59 -1.84 -23.01
C LYS A 258 -10.62 -1.43 -24.11
N GLU A 259 -9.56 -0.72 -23.75
CA GLU A 259 -8.57 -0.21 -24.69
C GLU A 259 -7.51 -1.26 -25.01
N GLN A 260 -7.13 -2.10 -24.05
CA GLN A 260 -6.17 -3.21 -24.18
C GLN A 260 -4.80 -2.79 -24.76
N ARG A 261 -4.45 -1.51 -24.61
CA ARG A 261 -3.24 -0.92 -25.22
C ARG A 261 -2.18 -0.51 -24.22
N GLN A 262 -2.52 -0.37 -22.95
CA GLN A 262 -1.60 0.06 -21.91
C GLN A 262 -1.47 -1.01 -20.83
N SER A 263 -0.38 -0.97 -20.08
CA SER A 263 -0.10 -1.81 -18.90
C SER A 263 0.85 -1.05 -17.98
N ALA A 264 1.07 -1.52 -16.75
CA ALA A 264 2.01 -0.92 -15.81
C ALA A 264 3.43 -0.81 -16.42
N ASN A 265 4.04 0.37 -16.40
CA ASN A 265 5.34 0.64 -17.03
C ASN A 265 6.31 1.34 -16.08
N SER A 266 7.61 1.12 -16.30
CA SER A 266 8.68 1.84 -15.58
C SER A 266 8.58 1.74 -14.05
N ASN A 267 8.01 0.65 -13.54
CA ASN A 267 7.97 0.39 -12.11
C ASN A 267 9.24 -0.34 -11.65
N SER A 268 9.66 -0.11 -10.41
CA SER A 268 10.77 -0.82 -9.77
C SER A 268 10.27 -1.67 -8.62
N VAL A 269 10.51 -2.98 -8.69
CA VAL A 269 10.20 -3.94 -7.61
C VAL A 269 11.53 -4.43 -7.04
N ILE A 270 11.76 -4.18 -5.75
CA ILE A 270 13.02 -4.46 -5.06
C ILE A 270 12.77 -5.39 -3.87
N GLY A 271 13.32 -6.59 -3.94
CA GLY A 271 13.12 -7.65 -2.96
C GLY A 271 11.69 -8.19 -2.98
N GLY A 272 11.31 -8.80 -1.86
CA GLY A 272 10.00 -9.44 -1.72
C GLY A 272 10.03 -10.91 -2.12
N ARG A 273 9.22 -11.69 -1.40
CA ARG A 273 9.02 -13.12 -1.65
C ARG A 273 7.65 -13.33 -2.25
N ILE A 274 7.57 -14.02 -3.39
CA ILE A 274 6.32 -14.43 -4.01
C ILE A 274 6.26 -15.95 -3.97
N SER A 275 5.34 -16.49 -3.19
CA SER A 275 5.17 -17.94 -3.06
C SER A 275 3.77 -18.38 -3.43
N THR A 276 3.62 -19.64 -3.85
CA THR A 276 2.32 -20.32 -3.97
C THR A 276 1.31 -19.64 -4.89
N CYS A 277 1.74 -18.68 -5.71
CA CYS A 277 0.96 -18.11 -6.80
C CYS A 277 1.09 -19.01 -8.04
N GLN A 278 0.03 -19.07 -8.86
CA GLN A 278 0.14 -19.70 -10.17
C GLN A 278 1.13 -18.92 -11.05
N ILE A 279 1.05 -17.59 -11.02
CA ILE A 279 1.99 -16.70 -11.72
C ILE A 279 2.55 -15.71 -10.71
N ALA A 280 3.88 -15.63 -10.56
CA ALA A 280 4.46 -14.65 -9.65
C ALA A 280 4.35 -13.22 -10.19
N VAL A 281 4.73 -13.01 -11.45
CA VAL A 281 4.66 -11.73 -12.14
C VAL A 281 4.11 -11.94 -13.55
N ARG A 282 2.95 -11.34 -13.84
CA ARG A 282 2.46 -11.13 -15.20
C ARG A 282 2.75 -9.69 -15.59
N CYS A 283 3.42 -9.48 -16.72
CA CYS A 283 3.80 -8.14 -17.17
C CYS A 283 3.60 -7.96 -18.68
N LEU A 284 2.58 -7.18 -19.03
CA LEU A 284 2.30 -6.71 -20.39
C LEU A 284 2.94 -5.34 -20.67
N GLY A 285 3.55 -4.73 -19.64
CA GLY A 285 4.19 -3.44 -19.76
C GLY A 285 5.66 -3.50 -20.15
N THR A 286 6.28 -2.33 -20.18
CA THR A 286 7.68 -2.15 -20.58
C THR A 286 8.44 -1.25 -19.61
N GLY A 287 9.74 -1.48 -19.52
CA GLY A 287 10.67 -0.78 -18.64
C GLY A 287 10.50 -1.11 -17.16
N ASN A 288 9.76 -2.17 -16.82
CA ASN A 288 9.64 -2.60 -15.43
C ASN A 288 10.89 -3.38 -15.02
N MET A 289 11.30 -3.16 -13.78
CA MET A 289 12.57 -3.64 -13.25
C MET A 289 12.31 -4.46 -11.99
N PHE A 290 12.80 -5.69 -11.96
CA PHE A 290 12.60 -6.64 -10.87
C PHE A 290 13.95 -7.02 -10.28
N TYR A 291 14.22 -6.60 -9.04
CA TYR A 291 15.50 -6.77 -8.37
C TYR A 291 15.36 -7.65 -7.13
N GLY A 292 16.18 -8.70 -7.00
CA GLY A 292 16.33 -9.46 -5.76
C GLY A 292 15.07 -10.19 -5.28
N GLN A 293 14.13 -10.51 -6.18
CA GLN A 293 12.92 -11.24 -5.80
C GLN A 293 13.23 -12.71 -5.49
N VAL A 294 12.45 -13.26 -4.55
CA VAL A 294 12.48 -14.69 -4.20
C VAL A 294 11.18 -15.32 -4.67
N LEU A 295 11.26 -16.28 -5.59
CA LEU A 295 10.10 -16.98 -6.13
C LEU A 295 10.07 -18.43 -5.64
N GLU A 296 8.93 -18.88 -5.13
CA GLU A 296 8.81 -20.22 -4.54
C GLU A 296 7.48 -20.92 -4.86
N SER A 297 7.53 -22.18 -5.30
CA SER A 297 6.34 -23.04 -5.48
C SER A 297 5.25 -22.41 -6.36
N GLY A 298 5.43 -22.44 -7.67
CA GLY A 298 4.48 -21.85 -8.62
C GLY A 298 4.61 -22.43 -10.03
N ALA A 299 3.63 -22.16 -10.89
CA ALA A 299 3.73 -22.59 -12.29
C ALA A 299 4.69 -21.69 -13.06
N ASP A 300 4.45 -20.38 -13.01
CA ASP A 300 5.21 -19.39 -13.77
C ASP A 300 5.82 -18.33 -12.86
N GLY A 301 7.10 -18.03 -13.05
CA GLY A 301 7.77 -16.91 -12.40
C GLY A 301 7.38 -15.60 -13.07
N TYR A 302 8.09 -15.24 -14.14
CA TYR A 302 7.85 -14.04 -14.93
C TYR A 302 7.19 -14.39 -16.26
N VAL A 303 6.03 -13.82 -16.54
CA VAL A 303 5.31 -13.98 -17.80
C VAL A 303 5.25 -12.63 -18.50
N PHE A 304 5.98 -12.51 -19.61
CA PHE A 304 6.02 -11.30 -20.42
C PHE A 304 5.21 -11.46 -21.70
N ASP A 305 4.34 -10.50 -21.96
CA ASP A 305 3.49 -10.47 -23.15
C ASP A 305 3.31 -9.03 -23.66
N VAL A 306 2.65 -8.88 -24.80
CA VAL A 306 2.29 -7.58 -25.39
C VAL A 306 0.80 -7.32 -25.14
N PRO A 307 0.38 -6.08 -24.83
CA PRO A 307 -1.05 -5.74 -24.76
C PRO A 307 -1.75 -6.12 -26.07
N PRO A 308 -2.88 -6.86 -26.04
CA PRO A 308 -3.52 -7.38 -27.25
C PRO A 308 -3.85 -6.30 -28.28
N GLY A 309 -4.27 -5.13 -27.82
CA GLY A 309 -4.59 -3.99 -28.68
C GLY A 309 -3.37 -3.40 -29.40
N ARG A 310 -2.15 -3.81 -29.05
CA ARG A 310 -0.91 -3.35 -29.70
C ARG A 310 -0.39 -4.31 -30.76
N LEU A 311 -0.93 -5.52 -30.94
CA LEU A 311 -0.32 -6.58 -31.77
C LEU A 311 -0.05 -6.20 -33.24
N GLN A 312 -0.71 -5.17 -33.78
CA GLN A 312 -0.50 -4.66 -35.14
C GLN A 312 0.33 -3.37 -35.20
N ASP A 313 0.79 -2.86 -34.06
CA ASP A 313 1.60 -1.64 -34.00
C ASP A 313 2.96 -1.85 -34.69
N ALA A 314 3.52 -0.79 -35.25
CA ALA A 314 4.89 -0.83 -35.77
C ALA A 314 5.94 -0.95 -34.64
N GLN A 315 5.65 -0.39 -33.45
CA GLN A 315 6.51 -0.41 -32.27
C GLN A 315 5.94 -1.35 -31.19
N LEU A 316 6.25 -2.63 -31.31
CA LEU A 316 5.77 -3.69 -30.42
C LEU A 316 6.71 -4.01 -29.26
N GLY A 317 7.99 -3.67 -29.41
CA GLY A 317 9.05 -4.06 -28.49
C GLY A 317 8.72 -3.67 -27.05
N THR A 318 8.71 -4.66 -26.16
CA THR A 318 8.73 -4.45 -24.71
C THR A 318 10.07 -4.97 -24.19
N SER A 319 10.61 -4.31 -23.16
CA SER A 319 11.85 -4.75 -22.51
C SER A 319 11.66 -4.63 -21.01
N ASN A 320 11.95 -5.68 -20.26
CA ASN A 320 11.90 -5.68 -18.81
C ASN A 320 13.11 -6.45 -18.27
N ASP A 321 13.56 -6.06 -17.08
CA ASP A 321 14.80 -6.58 -16.50
C ASP A 321 14.54 -7.35 -15.21
N ILE A 322 15.22 -8.48 -15.03
CA ILE A 322 15.17 -9.34 -13.85
C ILE A 322 16.60 -9.50 -13.34
N ILE A 323 16.92 -9.00 -12.15
CA ILE A 323 18.30 -9.02 -11.65
C ILE A 323 18.31 -9.56 -10.22
N GLY A 324 19.11 -10.59 -9.97
CA GLY A 324 19.29 -11.17 -8.64
C GLY A 324 18.13 -12.06 -8.18
N CYS A 325 17.31 -12.58 -9.09
CA CYS A 325 16.19 -13.44 -8.71
C CYS A 325 16.68 -14.79 -8.17
N TYR A 326 16.15 -15.22 -7.03
CA TYR A 326 16.20 -16.60 -6.54
C TYR A 326 14.89 -17.30 -6.92
N SER A 327 14.95 -18.56 -7.36
CA SER A 327 13.74 -19.31 -7.72
C SER A 327 13.84 -20.78 -7.29
N GLU A 328 12.82 -21.29 -6.62
CA GLU A 328 12.75 -22.67 -6.14
C GLU A 328 11.35 -23.26 -6.38
N HIS A 329 11.30 -24.44 -7.00
CA HIS A 329 10.04 -25.12 -7.32
C HIS A 329 9.07 -24.27 -8.15
N VAL A 330 9.61 -23.42 -9.03
CA VAL A 330 8.85 -22.71 -10.06
C VAL A 330 9.04 -23.42 -11.40
N GLU A 331 7.97 -23.96 -11.99
CA GLU A 331 8.10 -24.84 -13.16
C GLU A 331 8.71 -24.12 -14.38
N ARG A 332 8.24 -22.92 -14.69
CA ARG A 332 8.77 -22.05 -15.75
C ARG A 332 9.19 -20.72 -15.16
N VAL A 333 10.49 -20.47 -15.06
CA VAL A 333 10.99 -19.28 -14.35
C VAL A 333 10.72 -18.01 -15.14
N ILE A 334 10.96 -18.03 -16.46
CA ILE A 334 10.69 -16.92 -17.38
C ILE A 334 9.93 -17.47 -18.59
N VAL A 335 8.83 -16.83 -18.94
CA VAL A 335 7.98 -17.17 -20.08
C VAL A 335 7.80 -15.95 -20.97
N GLN A 336 8.26 -16.06 -22.22
CA GLN A 336 8.02 -15.05 -23.26
C GLN A 336 6.84 -15.51 -24.13
N LYS A 337 5.69 -14.83 -23.97
CA LYS A 337 4.45 -15.15 -24.71
C LYS A 337 4.39 -14.54 -26.10
N HIS A 338 5.22 -13.53 -26.38
CA HIS A 338 5.32 -12.91 -27.69
C HIS A 338 6.78 -12.57 -28.02
N ARG A 339 7.21 -12.80 -29.26
CA ARG A 339 8.60 -12.60 -29.72
C ARG A 339 9.15 -11.18 -29.57
N SER A 340 8.28 -10.18 -29.45
CA SER A 340 8.67 -8.78 -29.23
C SER A 340 8.91 -8.44 -27.76
N CYS A 341 8.76 -9.39 -26.84
CA CYS A 341 9.05 -9.20 -25.42
C CYS A 341 10.50 -9.57 -25.14
N PHE A 342 11.37 -8.58 -25.07
CA PHE A 342 12.79 -8.76 -24.75
C PHE A 342 12.99 -8.86 -23.24
N VAL A 343 13.89 -9.76 -22.83
CA VAL A 343 14.19 -10.02 -21.42
C VAL A 343 15.69 -9.91 -21.18
N ASN A 344 16.09 -9.10 -20.20
CA ASN A 344 17.44 -9.14 -19.64
C ASN A 344 17.37 -9.70 -18.21
N ALA A 345 17.89 -10.90 -18.02
CA ALA A 345 17.82 -11.61 -16.76
C ALA A 345 19.21 -12.03 -16.24
N LEU A 346 19.46 -11.73 -14.98
CA LEU A 346 20.53 -12.29 -14.17
C LEU A 346 19.89 -13.01 -12.97
N LEU A 347 19.89 -14.33 -13.01
CA LEU A 347 19.37 -15.18 -11.95
C LEU A 347 20.49 -15.62 -11.02
N THR A 348 20.14 -15.88 -9.76
CA THR A 348 21.04 -16.45 -8.76
C THR A 348 20.87 -17.98 -8.76
N MET A 349 20.42 -18.57 -7.65
CA MET A 349 20.08 -19.99 -7.56
C MET A 349 18.69 -20.25 -8.15
N VAL A 350 18.61 -21.30 -8.97
CA VAL A 350 17.36 -21.76 -9.57
C VAL A 350 17.26 -23.27 -9.37
N THR A 351 16.19 -23.75 -8.73
CA THR A 351 15.96 -25.18 -8.44
C THR A 351 14.50 -25.59 -8.69
N GLY A 352 14.25 -26.89 -8.88
CA GLY A 352 12.88 -27.42 -8.99
C GLY A 352 12.07 -26.95 -10.21
N TYR A 353 12.73 -26.56 -11.30
CA TYR A 353 12.11 -26.06 -12.53
C TYR A 353 12.07 -27.12 -13.63
N ARG A 354 11.14 -26.95 -14.57
CA ARG A 354 11.14 -27.63 -15.87
C ARG A 354 11.95 -26.85 -16.90
N GLN A 355 11.82 -25.52 -16.93
CA GLN A 355 12.52 -24.66 -17.88
C GLN A 355 12.84 -23.29 -17.26
N VAL A 356 14.07 -22.82 -17.42
CA VAL A 356 14.47 -21.50 -16.94
C VAL A 356 13.89 -20.41 -17.84
N PHE A 357 14.04 -20.54 -19.16
CA PHE A 357 13.50 -19.59 -20.12
C PHE A 357 12.73 -20.31 -21.23
N GLU A 358 11.40 -20.21 -21.20
CA GLU A 358 10.48 -20.68 -22.24
C GLU A 358 10.20 -19.52 -23.20
N ALA A 359 10.86 -19.53 -24.36
CA ALA A 359 10.86 -18.43 -25.31
C ALA A 359 10.38 -18.83 -26.70
N ILE A 360 9.71 -17.89 -27.38
CA ILE A 360 9.35 -17.99 -28.80
C ILE A 360 10.51 -17.52 -29.67
N ASP A 361 11.21 -16.48 -29.24
CA ASP A 361 12.37 -15.91 -29.93
C ASP A 361 13.37 -15.38 -28.90
N THR A 362 14.57 -15.93 -28.89
CA THR A 362 15.66 -15.52 -28.01
C THR A 362 16.44 -14.33 -28.54
N THR A 363 16.17 -13.89 -29.77
CA THR A 363 16.82 -12.74 -30.39
C THR A 363 16.60 -11.50 -29.52
N ASN A 364 17.70 -10.87 -29.09
CA ASN A 364 17.73 -9.70 -28.21
C ASN A 364 17.43 -9.96 -26.73
N CYS A 365 17.30 -11.23 -26.31
CA CYS A 365 17.21 -11.58 -24.89
C CYS A 365 18.59 -11.98 -24.34
N ILE A 366 18.82 -11.72 -23.05
CA ILE A 366 20.02 -12.15 -22.33
C ILE A 366 19.54 -12.82 -21.04
N VAL A 367 19.87 -14.10 -20.84
CA VAL A 367 19.52 -14.82 -19.61
C VAL A 367 20.75 -15.52 -19.05
N ILE A 368 21.22 -15.02 -17.91
CA ILE A 368 22.38 -15.55 -17.18
C ILE A 368 21.87 -16.25 -15.92
N THR A 369 22.31 -17.48 -15.69
CA THR A 369 21.95 -18.27 -14.50
C THR A 369 23.18 -18.88 -13.85
N SER A 370 23.28 -18.80 -12.52
CA SER A 370 24.28 -19.54 -11.74
C SER A 370 23.66 -20.84 -11.23
N HIS A 371 24.05 -21.96 -11.82
CA HIS A 371 23.57 -23.30 -11.45
C HIS A 371 24.78 -24.24 -11.34
N ASP A 372 24.62 -25.39 -10.70
CA ASP A 372 25.68 -26.39 -10.51
C ASP A 372 26.08 -27.16 -11.79
N GLY A 373 25.46 -26.85 -12.94
CA GLY A 373 25.82 -27.40 -14.25
C GLY A 373 25.32 -28.82 -14.53
N SER A 374 24.49 -29.40 -13.67
CA SER A 374 24.11 -30.82 -13.75
C SER A 374 23.13 -31.19 -14.89
N LEU A 375 22.39 -30.24 -15.45
CA LEU A 375 21.34 -30.49 -16.47
C LEU A 375 21.54 -29.65 -17.76
N PRO A 376 21.48 -30.24 -18.98
CA PRO A 376 21.67 -29.50 -20.23
C PRO A 376 20.69 -28.36 -20.49
N GLN A 377 19.42 -28.51 -20.09
CA GLN A 377 18.38 -27.45 -20.19
C GLN A 377 18.63 -26.24 -19.27
N SER A 378 19.65 -26.32 -18.42
CA SER A 378 19.97 -25.33 -17.40
C SER A 378 21.14 -24.43 -17.76
N ARG A 379 21.85 -24.74 -18.85
CA ARG A 379 23.03 -23.99 -19.30
C ARG A 379 22.63 -22.53 -19.55
N SER A 380 23.43 -21.59 -19.05
CA SER A 380 23.29 -20.17 -19.39
C SER A 380 23.33 -20.02 -20.91
N PHE A 381 22.32 -19.37 -21.46
CA PHE A 381 22.27 -19.05 -22.88
C PHE A 381 22.61 -17.58 -23.06
N VAL A 382 23.84 -17.32 -23.48
CA VAL A 382 24.21 -16.02 -24.06
C VAL A 382 24.05 -16.17 -25.57
N ASP A 383 22.83 -15.99 -26.08
CA ASP A 383 22.60 -15.98 -27.54
C ASP A 383 22.90 -14.59 -28.12
N ARG A 384 24.15 -14.14 -27.92
CA ARG A 384 24.81 -13.13 -28.76
C ARG A 384 26.30 -13.39 -28.78
N ARG A 385 26.80 -13.67 -29.99
CA ARG A 385 28.16 -13.36 -30.42
C ARG A 385 28.50 -11.95 -29.96
N ILE A 386 29.28 -11.82 -28.90
CA ILE A 386 30.21 -10.70 -28.84
C ILE A 386 31.36 -11.14 -29.74
N ASP A 387 31.32 -10.74 -31.01
CA ASP A 387 32.51 -10.81 -31.86
C ASP A 387 33.53 -9.85 -31.23
N PHE A 388 34.38 -10.39 -30.35
CA PHE A 388 35.62 -9.71 -30.03
C PHE A 388 36.43 -9.69 -31.33
N ARG A 389 36.39 -8.57 -32.07
CA ARG A 389 37.54 -8.23 -32.90
C ARG A 389 38.68 -8.04 -31.93
N GLN A 390 39.49 -9.09 -31.77
CA GLN A 390 40.83 -8.95 -31.23
C GLN A 390 41.47 -7.85 -32.07
N LEU A 391 41.71 -6.67 -31.48
CA LEU A 391 42.53 -5.66 -32.11
C LEU A 391 43.86 -6.36 -32.39
N GLU A 392 44.18 -6.55 -33.67
CA GLU A 392 45.43 -7.18 -34.09
C GLU A 392 46.57 -6.51 -33.31
N LYS A 393 47.38 -7.33 -32.63
CA LYS A 393 48.63 -6.88 -32.05
C LYS A 393 49.50 -6.37 -33.19
N GLY A 394 49.42 -5.07 -33.46
CA GLY A 394 50.43 -4.34 -34.21
C GLY A 394 51.71 -4.27 -33.39
N ARG A 395 52.43 -5.39 -33.33
CA ARG A 395 53.87 -5.44 -33.11
C ARG A 395 54.44 -6.54 -33.99
N SER A 396 54.74 -6.16 -35.23
CA SER A 396 55.74 -6.84 -36.04
C SER A 396 57.15 -6.60 -35.46
N PRO A 397 58.14 -7.45 -35.79
CA PRO A 397 59.38 -7.69 -35.03
C PRO A 397 60.24 -6.49 -34.69
#